data_AF-A0A518C5J7-F1
#
_entry.id   AF-A0A518C5J7-F1
#
_cell.length_a   1.000
_cell.length_b   1.000
_cell.length_c   1.000
_cell.angle_alpha   90.00
_cell.angle_beta   90.00
_cell.angle_gamma   90.00
#
_symmetry.space_group_name_H-M   'P 1'
#
loop_
_entity.id
_entity.type
_entity.pdbx_description
1 polymer ?
#
loop_
_entity_poly.entity_id
_entity_poly.type
_entity_poly.pdbx_seq_one_letter_code
_entity_poly.pdbx_strand_id
1 'polypeptide(L)'
;MASEPELELLDERPQQFGLIHLMGLMTVLALAFALLAPLFRAMSGRQAIYVLLILLIEAAIVAGSYVYTSSRRQKLLAAAGRRVGQSNFGMAKSRAFGRLATVCGLLFVAIGQVCFTIMAIWMSYDHFPWMLLVSQFQLGVFASNAMMQLRWDRDFGAIEFFENGIADATHQFTPWERIVVRPSKLYEHGVNLHVQSAIKHGGATMMTIFVSDELKQYLLKHHGEETS
;
A
#
# COMPACT_ATOMS: atom_id res chain seq x y z
N MET A 1 -39.23 3.59 -12.78
CA MET A 1 -38.35 2.48 -12.36
C MET A 1 -36.94 2.91 -12.65
N ALA A 2 -36.21 3.39 -11.64
CA ALA A 2 -34.81 3.76 -11.81
C ALA A 2 -34.00 2.47 -11.91
N SER A 3 -33.27 2.29 -13.00
CA SER A 3 -32.32 1.20 -13.22
C SER A 3 -31.36 1.13 -12.04
N GLU A 4 -31.13 -0.07 -11.50
CA GLU A 4 -30.12 -0.27 -10.47
C GLU A 4 -28.78 0.26 -10.97
N PRO A 5 -28.03 1.04 -10.18
CA PRO A 5 -26.64 1.28 -10.46
C PRO A 5 -25.92 -0.06 -10.27
N GLU A 6 -25.87 -0.86 -11.33
CA GLU A 6 -25.03 -2.05 -11.41
C GLU A 6 -23.57 -1.57 -11.37
N LEU A 7 -23.02 -1.46 -10.17
CA LEU A 7 -21.59 -1.26 -10.01
C LEU A 7 -20.90 -2.47 -10.62
N GLU A 8 -19.93 -2.21 -11.50
CA GLU A 8 -19.13 -3.25 -12.13
C GLU A 8 -18.39 -4.02 -11.03
N LEU A 9 -18.83 -5.26 -10.78
CA LEU A 9 -18.19 -6.14 -9.82
C LEU A 9 -16.84 -6.59 -10.39
N LEU A 10 -15.77 -6.06 -9.82
CA LEU A 10 -14.42 -6.33 -10.30
C LEU A 10 -13.89 -7.61 -9.65
N ASP A 11 -13.65 -8.63 -10.49
CA ASP A 11 -12.85 -9.80 -10.12
C ASP A 11 -11.39 -9.36 -9.93
N GLU A 12 -10.96 -9.23 -8.68
CA GLU A 12 -9.57 -8.91 -8.38
C GLU A 12 -8.66 -10.10 -8.69
N ARG A 13 -7.94 -10.02 -9.82
CA ARG A 13 -6.84 -10.93 -10.14
C ARG A 13 -5.52 -10.18 -9.99
N PRO A 14 -4.48 -10.83 -9.43
CA PRO A 14 -3.16 -10.22 -9.37
C PRO A 14 -2.68 -9.89 -10.78
N GLN A 15 -2.23 -8.66 -11.01
CA GLN A 15 -1.60 -8.30 -12.27
C GLN A 15 -0.40 -9.23 -12.52
N GLN A 16 -0.39 -9.88 -13.69
CA GLN A 16 0.72 -10.73 -14.09
C GLN A 16 1.94 -9.86 -14.41
N PHE A 17 3.11 -10.27 -13.93
CA PHE A 17 4.35 -9.64 -14.35
C PHE A 17 4.61 -10.00 -15.81
N GLY A 18 4.34 -9.05 -16.70
CA GLY A 18 4.73 -9.18 -18.10
C GLY A 18 6.25 -9.15 -18.28
N LEU A 19 6.75 -9.78 -19.34
CA LEU A 19 8.17 -9.85 -19.68
C LEU A 19 8.84 -8.46 -19.77
N ILE A 20 8.08 -7.46 -20.26
CA ILE A 20 8.53 -6.06 -20.35
C ILE A 20 8.91 -5.46 -18.99
N HIS A 21 8.20 -5.84 -17.91
CA HIS A 21 8.49 -5.36 -16.56
C HIS A 21 9.79 -5.98 -16.04
N LEU A 22 10.05 -7.25 -16.36
CA LEU A 22 11.30 -7.92 -16.00
C LEU A 22 12.48 -7.30 -16.76
N MET A 23 12.32 -7.06 -18.07
CA MET A 23 13.33 -6.38 -18.87
C MET A 23 13.62 -4.97 -18.35
N GLY A 24 12.56 -4.21 -18.00
CA GLY A 24 12.69 -2.89 -17.39
C GLY A 24 13.43 -2.94 -16.06
N LEU A 25 13.08 -3.87 -15.17
CA LEU A 25 13.76 -4.07 -13.89
C LEU A 25 15.24 -4.41 -14.08
N MET A 26 15.55 -5.36 -14.96
CA MET A 26 16.95 -5.74 -15.26
C MET A 26 17.74 -4.55 -15.81
N THR A 27 17.13 -3.73 -16.67
CA THR A 27 17.77 -2.53 -17.24
C THR A 27 18.07 -1.49 -16.16
N VAL A 28 17.10 -1.23 -15.26
CA VAL A 28 17.28 -0.29 -14.13
C VAL A 28 18.37 -0.79 -13.19
N LEU A 29 18.38 -2.08 -12.86
CA LEU A 29 19.43 -2.69 -12.02
C LEU A 29 20.81 -2.58 -12.67
N ALA A 30 20.91 -2.88 -13.97
CA ALA A 30 22.18 -2.75 -14.71
C ALA A 30 22.71 -1.31 -14.69
N LEU A 31 21.83 -0.32 -14.91
CA LEU A 31 22.19 1.10 -14.80
C LEU A 31 22.65 1.45 -13.38
N ALA A 32 21.93 1.00 -12.35
CA ALA A 32 22.28 1.25 -10.96
C ALA A 32 23.65 0.65 -10.62
N PHE A 33 23.93 -0.59 -11.03
CA PHE A 33 25.25 -1.21 -10.84
C PHE A 33 26.35 -0.48 -11.60
N ALA A 34 26.09 -0.01 -12.83
CA ALA A 34 27.06 0.77 -13.59
C ALA A 34 27.41 2.10 -12.90
N LEU A 35 26.41 2.80 -12.37
CA LEU A 35 26.58 4.07 -11.65
C LEU A 35 27.29 3.88 -10.30
N LEU A 36 27.00 2.79 -9.59
CA LEU A 36 27.58 2.50 -8.28
C LEU A 36 28.93 1.76 -8.35
N ALA A 37 29.32 1.19 -9.50
CA ALA A 37 30.57 0.45 -9.66
C ALA A 37 31.83 1.25 -9.26
N PRO A 38 31.99 2.54 -9.62
CA PRO A 38 33.13 3.35 -9.17
C PRO A 38 33.18 3.49 -7.65
N LEU A 39 32.00 3.64 -7.02
CA LEU A 39 31.87 3.77 -5.58
C LEU A 39 32.34 2.48 -4.90
N PHE A 40 31.87 1.31 -5.34
CA PHE A 40 32.30 0.02 -4.81
C PHE A 40 33.82 -0.22 -4.96
N ARG A 41 34.43 0.26 -6.04
CA ARG A 41 35.89 0.14 -6.24
C ARG A 41 36.71 1.02 -5.28
N ALA A 42 36.14 2.12 -4.80
CA ALA A 42 36.79 3.01 -3.85
C ALA A 42 36.66 2.55 -2.39
N MET A 43 35.82 1.55 -2.11
CA MET A 43 35.58 1.06 -0.76
C MET A 43 36.68 0.11 -0.29
N SER A 44 37.02 0.18 1.00
CA SER A 44 37.84 -0.86 1.63
C SER A 44 37.09 -2.21 1.66
N GLY A 45 37.82 -3.31 1.69
CA GLY A 45 37.21 -4.66 1.73
C GLY A 45 36.23 -4.86 2.88
N ARG A 46 36.50 -4.26 4.06
CA ARG A 46 35.59 -4.29 5.21
C ARG A 46 34.27 -3.56 4.93
N GLN A 47 34.34 -2.36 4.37
CA GLN A 47 33.15 -1.58 4.03
C GLN A 47 32.32 -2.27 2.95
N ALA A 48 32.97 -2.89 1.97
CA ALA A 48 32.28 -3.67 0.93
C ALA A 48 31.49 -4.84 1.53
N ILE A 49 32.06 -5.56 2.51
CA ILE A 49 31.34 -6.63 3.24
C ILE A 49 30.12 -6.08 3.97
N TYR A 50 30.24 -4.94 4.67
CA TYR A 50 29.11 -4.34 5.38
C TYR A 50 27.97 -3.95 4.44
N VAL A 51 28.28 -3.30 3.30
CA VAL A 51 27.26 -2.95 2.31
C VAL A 51 26.62 -4.19 1.71
N LEU A 52 27.41 -5.21 1.37
CA LEU A 52 26.87 -6.47 0.84
C LEU A 52 25.89 -7.13 1.82
N LEU A 53 26.25 -7.19 3.11
CA LEU A 53 25.36 -7.72 4.15
C LEU A 53 24.06 -6.93 4.25
N ILE A 54 24.14 -5.60 4.23
CA ILE A 54 22.95 -4.74 4.28
C ILE A 54 22.06 -4.98 3.06
N LEU A 55 22.62 -5.05 1.85
CA LEU A 55 21.87 -5.32 0.63
C LEU A 55 21.21 -6.71 0.65
N LEU A 56 21.89 -7.73 1.17
CA LEU A 56 21.32 -9.08 1.29
C LEU A 56 20.16 -9.10 2.29
N ILE A 57 20.31 -8.42 3.42
CA ILE A 57 19.24 -8.31 4.43
C ILE A 57 18.05 -7.53 3.84
N GLU A 58 18.30 -6.42 3.15
CA GLU A 58 17.26 -5.64 2.48
C GLU A 58 16.51 -6.48 1.45
N ALA A 59 17.22 -7.21 0.59
CA ALA A 59 16.61 -8.12 -0.39
C ALA A 59 15.73 -9.18 0.29
N ALA A 60 16.18 -9.77 1.40
CA ALA A 60 15.41 -10.73 2.17
C ALA A 60 14.16 -10.09 2.81
N ILE A 61 14.25 -8.87 3.32
CA ILE A 61 13.13 -8.13 3.90
C ILE A 61 12.10 -7.79 2.84
N VAL A 62 12.52 -7.30 1.68
CA VAL A 62 11.62 -6.96 0.57
C VAL A 62 10.92 -8.21 0.06
N ALA A 63 11.65 -9.30 -0.16
CA ALA A 63 11.07 -10.58 -0.58
C ALA A 63 10.09 -11.15 0.46
N GLY A 64 10.50 -11.17 1.73
CA GLY A 64 9.66 -11.65 2.83
C GLY A 64 8.40 -10.80 3.01
N SER A 65 8.53 -9.48 2.97
CA SER A 65 7.41 -8.53 3.08
C SER A 65 6.45 -8.70 1.91
N TYR A 66 6.96 -8.85 0.69
CA TYR A 66 6.15 -9.09 -0.50
C TYR A 66 5.34 -10.40 -0.39
N VAL A 67 5.99 -11.51 -0.03
CA VAL A 67 5.32 -12.80 0.14
C VAL A 67 4.27 -12.74 1.25
N TYR A 68 4.62 -12.15 2.39
CA TYR A 68 3.72 -12.02 3.54
C TYR A 68 2.47 -11.20 3.20
N THR A 69 2.65 -10.00 2.64
CA THR A 69 1.55 -9.10 2.26
C THR A 69 0.69 -9.69 1.14
N SER A 70 1.32 -10.31 0.13
CA SER A 70 0.59 -11.00 -0.94
C SER A 70 -0.26 -12.15 -0.41
N SER A 71 0.31 -12.99 0.47
CA SER A 71 -0.42 -14.11 1.10
C SER A 71 -1.59 -13.62 1.96
N ARG A 72 -1.39 -12.55 2.73
CA ARG A 72 -2.47 -11.93 3.51
C ARG A 72 -3.56 -11.37 2.61
N ARG A 73 -3.21 -10.75 1.49
CA ARG A 73 -4.18 -10.23 0.53
C ARG A 73 -5.00 -11.35 -0.09
N GLN A 74 -4.37 -12.46 -0.49
CA GLN A 74 -5.11 -13.62 -1.02
C GLN A 74 -6.12 -14.18 0.00
N LYS A 75 -5.73 -14.29 1.28
CA LYS A 75 -6.65 -14.69 2.35
C LYS A 75 -7.81 -13.71 2.53
N LEU A 76 -7.54 -12.41 2.43
CA LEU A 76 -8.58 -11.39 2.48
C LEU A 76 -9.56 -11.53 1.32
N LEU A 77 -9.06 -11.67 0.09
CA LEU A 77 -9.91 -11.78 -1.10
C LEU A 77 -10.77 -13.05 -1.08
N ALA A 78 -10.27 -14.15 -0.51
CA ALA A 78 -11.04 -15.36 -0.33
C ALA A 78 -12.28 -15.17 0.58
N ALA A 79 -12.21 -14.25 1.55
CA ALA A 79 -13.33 -13.93 2.45
C ALA A 79 -14.21 -12.77 1.94
N ALA A 80 -13.61 -11.82 1.22
CA ALA A 80 -14.24 -10.55 0.91
C ALA A 80 -15.29 -10.62 -0.23
N GLY A 81 -15.14 -11.55 -1.18
CA GLY A 81 -15.96 -11.59 -2.39
C GLY A 81 -15.47 -10.62 -3.47
N ARG A 82 -16.34 -10.24 -4.41
CA ARG A 82 -15.98 -9.32 -5.50
C ARG A 82 -15.87 -7.88 -5.01
N ARG A 83 -14.99 -7.09 -5.63
CA ARG A 83 -14.83 -5.68 -5.27
C ARG A 83 -15.96 -4.86 -5.88
N VAL A 84 -16.65 -4.12 -5.04
CA VAL A 84 -17.74 -3.19 -5.36
C VAL A 84 -17.19 -1.80 -5.68
N GLY A 85 -16.15 -1.37 -4.96
CA GLY A 85 -15.57 -0.04 -5.17
C GLY A 85 -14.41 0.25 -4.22
N GLN A 86 -13.92 1.49 -4.27
CA GLN A 86 -12.81 1.96 -3.46
C GLN A 86 -13.03 3.43 -3.06
N SER A 87 -12.61 3.80 -1.86
CA SER A 87 -12.62 5.19 -1.40
C SER A 87 -11.53 5.99 -2.09
N ASN A 88 -11.76 7.28 -2.26
CA ASN A 88 -10.76 8.20 -2.75
C ASN A 88 -9.72 8.50 -1.67
N PHE A 89 -8.49 8.83 -2.11
CA PHE A 89 -7.45 9.33 -1.20
C PHE A 89 -7.78 10.75 -0.71
N GLY A 90 -8.14 10.88 0.57
CA GLY A 90 -8.57 12.18 1.12
C GLY A 90 -9.73 12.77 0.33
N MET A 91 -9.70 14.09 0.08
CA MET A 91 -10.70 14.78 -0.75
C MET A 91 -10.38 14.75 -2.26
N ALA A 92 -9.36 13.99 -2.69
CA ALA A 92 -8.94 14.02 -4.09
C ALA A 92 -10.01 13.38 -4.99
N LYS A 93 -10.50 14.14 -5.97
CA LYS A 93 -11.48 13.65 -6.96
C LYS A 93 -10.90 12.66 -7.97
N SER A 94 -9.57 12.51 -8.05
CA SER A 94 -8.91 11.71 -9.08
C SER A 94 -7.91 10.71 -8.51
N ARG A 95 -8.11 9.45 -8.90
CA ARG A 95 -7.22 8.31 -8.65
C ARG A 95 -5.80 8.51 -9.20
N ALA A 96 -5.67 9.29 -10.28
CA ALA A 96 -4.37 9.58 -10.89
C ALA A 96 -3.45 10.37 -9.94
N PHE A 97 -4.01 11.24 -9.11
CA PHE A 97 -3.24 12.02 -8.14
C PHE A 97 -2.69 11.13 -7.02
N GLY A 98 -3.50 10.20 -6.50
CA GLY A 98 -3.08 9.22 -5.49
C GLY A 98 -1.89 8.38 -5.99
N ARG A 99 -2.01 7.81 -7.20
CA ARG A 99 -0.92 7.06 -7.83
C ARG A 99 0.34 7.90 -8.04
N LEU A 100 0.20 9.14 -8.53
CA LEU A 100 1.33 10.03 -8.73
C LEU A 100 2.04 10.33 -7.39
N ALA A 101 1.28 10.61 -6.33
CA ALA A 101 1.82 10.84 -5.00
C ALA A 101 2.58 9.61 -4.46
N THR A 102 2.05 8.39 -4.67
CA THR A 102 2.75 7.14 -4.30
C THR A 102 4.05 6.97 -5.07
N VAL A 103 4.04 7.19 -6.40
CA VAL A 103 5.25 7.09 -7.24
C VAL A 103 6.29 8.13 -6.83
N CYS A 104 5.89 9.39 -6.61
CA CYS A 104 6.78 10.44 -6.14
C CYS A 104 7.35 10.12 -4.75
N GLY A 105 6.53 9.58 -3.84
CA GLY A 105 6.97 9.15 -2.52
C GLY A 105 8.00 8.02 -2.57
N LEU A 106 7.77 7.01 -3.42
CA LEU A 106 8.73 5.94 -3.69
C LEU A 106 10.05 6.46 -4.27
N LEU A 107 9.97 7.41 -5.22
CA LEU A 107 11.16 8.01 -5.83
C LEU A 107 11.95 8.84 -4.82
N PHE A 108 11.28 9.61 -3.97
CA PHE A 108 11.91 10.34 -2.87
C PHE A 108 12.62 9.40 -1.89
N VAL A 109 11.98 8.28 -1.51
CA VAL A 109 12.59 7.25 -0.66
C VAL A 109 13.82 6.63 -1.33
N ALA A 110 13.74 6.29 -2.61
CA ALA A 110 14.86 5.70 -3.36
C ALA A 110 16.06 6.67 -3.44
N ILE A 111 15.81 7.95 -3.73
CA ILE A 111 16.86 8.97 -3.73
C ILE A 111 17.46 9.13 -2.32
N GLY A 112 16.61 9.17 -1.29
CA GLY A 112 17.02 9.20 0.10
C GLY A 112 17.95 8.04 0.46
N GLN A 113 17.62 6.81 0.06
CA GLN A 113 18.45 5.62 0.28
C GLN A 113 19.83 5.76 -0.36
N VAL A 114 19.90 6.25 -1.60
CA VAL A 114 21.19 6.50 -2.28
C VAL A 114 22.02 7.54 -1.52
N CYS A 115 21.39 8.66 -1.11
CA CYS A 115 22.06 9.70 -0.32
C CYS A 115 22.57 9.17 1.03
N PHE A 116 21.77 8.38 1.75
CA PHE A 116 22.17 7.78 3.02
C PHE A 116 23.32 6.78 2.85
N THR A 117 23.29 5.95 1.79
CA THR A 117 24.39 5.03 1.48
C THR A 117 25.67 5.78 1.14
N ILE A 118 25.59 6.86 0.35
CA ILE A 118 26.76 7.72 0.08
C ILE A 118 27.28 8.31 1.39
N MET A 119 26.43 8.94 2.20
CA MET A 119 26.83 9.51 3.49
C MET A 119 27.51 8.45 4.39
N ALA A 120 26.96 7.24 4.43
CA ALA A 120 27.50 6.13 5.22
C ALA A 120 28.90 5.70 4.75
N ILE A 121 29.16 5.71 3.45
CA ILE A 121 30.48 5.39 2.90
C ILE A 121 31.52 6.45 3.30
N TRP A 122 31.12 7.72 3.35
CA TRP A 122 31.99 8.84 3.69
C TRP A 122 32.27 8.97 5.19
N MET A 123 31.38 8.48 6.05
CA MET A 123 31.55 8.55 7.50
C MET A 123 32.54 7.54 8.09
N SER A 124 33.16 6.68 7.26
CA SER A 124 34.20 5.70 7.65
C SER A 124 33.94 5.03 9.00
N TYR A 125 32.97 4.11 9.05
CA TYR A 125 32.65 3.40 10.28
C TYR A 125 33.73 2.38 10.66
N ASP A 126 34.30 2.54 11.85
CA ASP A 126 35.15 1.51 12.47
C ASP A 126 34.34 0.28 12.92
N HIS A 127 33.02 0.46 13.11
CA HIS A 127 32.07 -0.53 13.61
C HIS A 127 30.95 -0.80 12.61
N PHE A 128 30.18 -1.86 12.82
CA PHE A 128 29.02 -2.14 11.96
C PHE A 128 27.95 -1.04 12.08
N PRO A 129 27.43 -0.48 10.98
CA PRO A 129 26.51 0.66 11.01
C PRO A 129 25.06 0.22 11.30
N TRP A 130 24.77 -0.13 12.55
CA TRP A 130 23.44 -0.61 12.97
C TRP A 130 22.28 0.32 12.62
N MET A 131 22.50 1.64 12.75
CA MET A 131 21.48 2.64 12.40
C MET A 131 21.11 2.59 10.92
N LEU A 132 22.09 2.34 10.05
CA LEU A 132 21.84 2.18 8.62
C LEU A 132 21.03 0.90 8.36
N LEU A 133 21.32 -0.20 9.07
CA LEU A 133 20.54 -1.42 8.92
C LEU A 133 19.07 -1.21 9.32
N VAL A 134 18.81 -0.52 10.43
CA VAL A 134 17.44 -0.24 10.90
C VAL A 134 16.69 0.65 9.92
N SER A 135 17.34 1.69 9.37
CA SER A 135 16.70 2.55 8.37
C SER A 135 16.40 1.78 7.08
N GLN A 136 17.33 0.95 6.59
CA GLN A 136 17.09 0.11 5.41
C GLN A 136 15.97 -0.91 5.65
N PHE A 137 15.83 -1.44 6.87
CA PHE A 137 14.71 -2.30 7.23
C PHE A 137 13.36 -1.56 7.08
N GLN A 138 13.25 -0.37 7.68
CA GLN A 138 12.02 0.43 7.62
C GLN A 138 11.66 0.82 6.18
N LEU A 139 12.67 1.20 5.39
CA LEU A 139 12.50 1.57 4.00
C LEU A 139 12.10 0.38 3.13
N GLY A 140 12.70 -0.79 3.33
CA GLY A 140 12.34 -2.02 2.64
C GLY A 140 10.88 -2.43 2.89
N VAL A 141 10.43 -2.34 4.14
CA VAL A 141 9.02 -2.59 4.50
C VAL A 141 8.08 -1.55 3.85
N PHE A 142 8.44 -0.27 3.90
CA PHE A 142 7.66 0.80 3.27
C PHE A 142 7.56 0.62 1.76
N ALA A 143 8.69 0.39 1.08
CA ALA A 143 8.75 0.18 -0.36
C ALA A 143 7.94 -1.05 -0.77
N SER A 144 8.05 -2.15 -0.02
CA SER A 144 7.22 -3.35 -0.25
C SER A 144 5.73 -3.03 -0.16
N ASN A 145 5.29 -2.31 0.87
CA ASN A 145 3.88 -1.94 1.04
C ASN A 145 3.38 -1.04 -0.10
N ALA A 146 4.17 -0.05 -0.52
CA ALA A 146 3.81 0.84 -1.62
C ALA A 146 3.80 0.10 -2.98
N MET A 147 4.76 -0.78 -3.25
CA MET A 147 4.74 -1.65 -4.44
C MET A 147 3.50 -2.54 -4.45
N MET A 148 3.10 -3.08 -3.30
CA MET A 148 1.90 -3.90 -3.21
C MET A 148 0.64 -3.11 -3.51
N GLN A 149 0.54 -1.87 -3.05
CA GLN A 149 -0.59 -1.00 -3.40
C GLN A 149 -0.65 -0.76 -4.91
N LEU A 150 0.48 -0.44 -5.55
CA LEU A 150 0.54 -0.29 -7.00
C LEU A 150 0.14 -1.57 -7.74
N ARG A 151 0.63 -2.74 -7.30
CA ARG A 151 0.33 -4.05 -7.91
C ARG A 151 -1.16 -4.39 -7.87
N TRP A 152 -1.85 -4.05 -6.79
CA TRP A 152 -3.29 -4.29 -6.64
C TRP A 152 -4.14 -3.11 -7.10
N ASP A 153 -3.51 -2.14 -7.77
CA ASP A 153 -4.15 -0.93 -8.25
C ASP A 153 -4.93 -0.19 -7.15
N ARG A 154 -4.27 0.03 -6.02
CA ARG A 154 -4.85 0.69 -4.86
C ARG A 154 -4.23 2.05 -4.63
N ASP A 155 -5.07 3.00 -4.24
CA ASP A 155 -4.61 4.24 -3.64
C ASP A 155 -4.14 4.00 -2.20
N PHE A 156 -3.09 4.72 -1.81
CA PHE A 156 -2.51 4.64 -0.47
C PHE A 156 -3.55 5.03 0.59
N GLY A 157 -3.77 4.20 1.61
CA GLY A 157 -4.75 4.51 2.68
C GLY A 157 -6.22 4.49 2.25
N ALA A 158 -6.53 4.01 1.04
CA ALA A 158 -7.91 3.83 0.61
C ALA A 158 -8.55 2.57 1.19
N ILE A 159 -9.82 2.71 1.55
CA ILE A 159 -10.71 1.62 1.96
C ILE A 159 -11.33 1.02 0.71
N GLU A 160 -11.32 -0.30 0.63
CA GLU A 160 -11.98 -1.03 -0.44
C GLU A 160 -13.29 -1.63 0.05
N PHE A 161 -14.28 -1.62 -0.82
CA PHE A 161 -15.61 -2.14 -0.58
C PHE A 161 -15.78 -3.43 -1.37
N PHE A 162 -16.20 -4.48 -0.69
CA PHE A 162 -16.46 -5.79 -1.27
C PHE A 162 -17.88 -6.23 -0.93
N GLU A 163 -18.35 -7.29 -1.60
CA GLU A 163 -19.67 -7.87 -1.36
C GLU A 163 -19.88 -8.24 0.12
N ASN A 164 -18.86 -8.77 0.81
CA ASN A 164 -19.00 -9.26 2.18
C ASN A 164 -18.50 -8.28 3.26
N GLY A 165 -17.92 -7.14 2.89
CA GLY A 165 -17.41 -6.18 3.86
C GLY A 165 -16.46 -5.12 3.28
N ILE A 166 -15.66 -4.52 4.15
CA ILE A 166 -14.62 -3.55 3.77
C ILE A 166 -13.23 -4.07 4.11
N ALA A 167 -12.23 -3.60 3.36
CA ALA A 167 -10.82 -3.82 3.67
C ALA A 167 -10.10 -2.49 3.86
N ASP A 168 -9.58 -2.27 5.08
CA ASP A 168 -8.73 -1.12 5.38
C ASP A 168 -7.27 -1.44 5.04
N ALA A 169 -6.69 -0.61 4.17
CA ALA A 169 -5.25 -0.53 3.85
C ALA A 169 -4.51 -1.88 3.74
N THR A 170 -5.09 -2.91 3.11
CA THR A 170 -4.59 -4.30 2.94
C THR A 170 -4.54 -5.18 4.20
N HIS A 171 -4.83 -4.64 5.39
CA HIS A 171 -4.48 -5.33 6.64
C HIS A 171 -5.68 -5.97 7.35
N GLN A 172 -6.86 -5.36 7.27
CA GLN A 172 -7.99 -5.83 8.07
C GLN A 172 -9.27 -5.85 7.25
N PHE A 173 -9.85 -7.05 7.14
CA PHE A 173 -11.20 -7.23 6.64
C PHE A 173 -12.19 -7.05 7.78
N THR A 174 -13.21 -6.23 7.56
CA THR A 174 -14.31 -6.03 8.49
C THR A 174 -15.60 -6.33 7.74
N PRO A 175 -16.40 -7.31 8.20
CA PRO A 175 -17.59 -7.70 7.45
C PRO A 175 -18.74 -6.71 7.70
N TRP A 176 -19.71 -6.68 6.80
CA TRP A 176 -20.77 -5.67 6.79
C TRP A 176 -21.62 -5.66 8.07
N GLU A 177 -21.77 -6.80 8.75
CA GLU A 177 -22.57 -6.91 9.98
C GLU A 177 -22.02 -6.07 11.14
N ARG A 178 -20.77 -5.61 11.03
CA ARG A 178 -20.10 -4.77 12.03
C ARG A 178 -20.01 -3.31 11.62
N ILE A 179 -20.62 -2.93 10.50
CA ILE A 179 -20.46 -1.59 9.90
C ILE A 179 -21.84 -1.00 9.67
N VAL A 180 -22.05 0.21 10.19
CA VAL A 180 -23.23 1.01 9.86
C VAL A 180 -22.78 2.19 9.02
N VAL A 181 -23.36 2.34 7.83
CA VAL A 181 -23.05 3.45 6.91
C VAL A 181 -24.03 4.59 7.13
N ARG A 182 -23.51 5.81 7.28
CA ARG A 182 -24.32 7.03 7.37
C ARG A 182 -23.82 8.09 6.39
N PRO A 183 -24.68 8.99 5.90
CA PRO A 183 -24.21 10.14 5.15
C PRO A 183 -23.39 11.04 6.07
N SER A 184 -22.27 11.58 5.57
CA SER A 184 -21.52 12.58 6.31
C SER A 184 -22.30 13.89 6.36
N LYS A 185 -22.42 14.49 7.55
CA LYS A 185 -23.03 15.82 7.72
C LYS A 185 -22.09 16.96 7.34
N LEU A 186 -20.79 16.69 7.31
CA LEU A 186 -19.74 17.70 7.07
C LEU A 186 -19.32 17.77 5.61
N TYR A 187 -19.43 16.65 4.88
CA TYR A 187 -18.93 16.54 3.52
C TYR A 187 -19.99 15.92 2.61
N GLU A 188 -20.34 16.61 1.53
CA GLU A 188 -21.36 16.18 0.59
C GLU A 188 -21.06 14.81 -0.02
N HIS A 189 -19.82 14.52 -0.39
CA HIS A 189 -19.39 13.23 -0.94
C HIS A 189 -18.85 12.25 0.11
N GLY A 190 -19.04 12.58 1.40
CA GLY A 190 -18.57 11.77 2.51
C GLY A 190 -19.61 10.74 2.96
N VAL A 191 -19.14 9.55 3.32
CA VAL A 191 -19.89 8.59 4.15
C VAL A 191 -19.14 8.35 5.44
N ASN A 192 -19.87 8.24 6.54
CA ASN A 192 -19.34 7.89 7.85
C ASN A 192 -19.56 6.39 8.05
N LEU A 193 -18.49 5.65 8.24
CA LEU A 193 -18.54 4.24 8.63
C LEU A 193 -18.41 4.16 10.14
N HIS A 194 -19.44 3.63 10.79
CA HIS A 194 -19.40 3.28 12.21
C HIS A 194 -19.03 1.82 12.33
N VAL A 195 -17.78 1.57 12.71
CA VAL A 195 -17.23 0.22 12.84
C VAL A 195 -17.32 -0.23 14.29
N GLN A 196 -18.12 -1.26 14.55
CA GLN A 196 -18.21 -1.91 15.85
C GLN A 196 -16.94 -2.72 16.11
N SER A 197 -16.41 -2.67 17.33
CA SER A 197 -15.22 -3.45 17.68
C SER A 197 -15.49 -4.96 17.61
N ALA A 198 -14.46 -5.73 17.24
CA ALA A 198 -14.50 -7.19 17.34
C ALA A 198 -14.43 -7.65 18.79
N ILE A 199 -13.88 -6.80 19.66
CA ILE A 199 -13.70 -7.08 21.08
C ILE A 199 -14.97 -6.65 21.80
N LYS A 200 -15.51 -7.52 22.66
CA LYS A 200 -16.76 -7.32 23.41
C LYS A 200 -16.84 -6.00 24.19
N HIS A 201 -15.69 -5.38 24.50
CA HIS A 201 -15.56 -4.11 25.21
C HIS A 201 -14.81 -3.02 24.43
N GLY A 202 -14.56 -3.22 23.13
CA GLY A 202 -13.94 -2.18 22.32
C GLY A 202 -14.97 -1.15 21.88
N GLY A 203 -14.64 0.14 22.03
CA GLY A 203 -15.49 1.23 21.55
C GLY A 203 -15.68 1.20 20.03
N ALA A 204 -16.82 1.71 19.56
CA ALA A 204 -17.05 1.90 18.13
C ALA A 204 -16.11 2.97 17.59
N THR A 205 -15.54 2.74 16.41
CA THR A 205 -14.71 3.72 15.71
C THR A 205 -15.53 4.32 14.57
N MET A 206 -15.53 5.65 14.46
CA MET A 206 -16.10 6.35 13.31
C MET A 206 -14.97 6.76 12.37
N MET A 207 -15.14 6.47 11.08
CA MET A 207 -14.26 6.95 10.02
C MET A 207 -15.08 7.66 8.94
N THR A 208 -14.67 8.87 8.58
CA THR A 208 -15.24 9.61 7.45
C THR A 208 -14.42 9.31 6.22
N ILE A 209 -15.08 8.86 5.16
CA ILE A 209 -14.43 8.48 3.91
C ILE A 209 -15.13 9.13 2.73
N PHE A 210 -14.35 9.41 1.69
CA PHE A 210 -14.83 10.03 0.47
C PHE A 210 -14.95 8.96 -0.60
N VAL A 211 -16.11 8.89 -1.26
CA VAL A 211 -16.43 7.88 -2.28
C VAL A 211 -17.04 8.59 -3.50
N SER A 212 -17.14 7.89 -4.63
CA SER A 212 -17.93 8.40 -5.77
C SER A 212 -19.41 8.49 -5.40
N ASP A 213 -20.17 9.33 -6.12
CA ASP A 213 -21.61 9.50 -5.86
C ASP A 213 -22.39 8.19 -6.07
N GLU A 214 -22.01 7.42 -7.08
CA GLU A 214 -22.56 6.08 -7.38
C GLU A 214 -22.32 5.12 -6.20
N LEU A 215 -21.09 5.07 -5.70
CA LEU A 215 -20.73 4.21 -4.57
C LEU A 215 -21.41 4.67 -3.28
N LYS A 216 -21.52 5.98 -3.05
CA LYS A 216 -22.28 6.54 -1.92
C LYS A 216 -23.73 6.08 -1.95
N GLN A 217 -24.40 6.23 -3.09
CA GLN A 217 -25.81 5.81 -3.24
C GLN A 217 -25.97 4.31 -3.02
N TYR A 218 -25.07 3.50 -3.59
CA TYR A 218 -25.06 2.05 -3.37
C TYR A 218 -24.91 1.71 -1.88
N LEU A 219 -23.92 2.28 -1.20
CA LEU A 219 -23.63 1.98 0.21
C LEU A 219 -24.78 2.40 1.13
N LEU A 220 -25.38 3.57 0.90
CA LEU A 220 -26.52 4.04 1.70
C LEU A 220 -27.77 3.21 1.45
N LYS A 221 -27.99 2.72 0.23
CA LYS A 221 -29.15 1.88 -0.10
C LYS A 221 -29.06 0.49 0.53
N HIS A 222 -27.88 -0.12 0.56
CA HIS A 222 -27.70 -1.53 0.99
C HIS A 222 -27.19 -1.69 2.42
N HIS A 223 -26.45 -0.71 2.95
CA HIS A 223 -25.80 -0.77 4.26
C HIS A 223 -26.07 0.49 5.10
N GLY A 224 -26.98 1.34 4.64
CA GLY A 224 -27.47 2.47 5.40
C GLY A 224 -28.25 2.01 6.61
N GLU A 225 -28.23 2.81 7.68
CA GLU A 225 -29.13 2.61 8.80
C GLU A 225 -30.58 2.78 8.32
N GLU A 226 -31.41 1.75 8.55
CA GLU A 226 -32.85 1.88 8.32
C GLU A 226 -33.36 3.02 9.20
N THR A 227 -33.85 4.10 8.57
CA THR A 227 -34.55 5.16 9.28
C THR A 227 -35.86 4.58 9.83
N SER A 228 -35.79 4.08 11.06
CA SER A 228 -36.95 3.79 11.92
C SER A 228 -37.55 5.07 12.49
#